data_AF-A0A3D1U3P4-F1
#
_entry.id   AF-A0A3D1U3P4-F1
#
_cell.length_a   1.000
_cell.length_b   1.000
_cell.length_c   1.000
_cell.angle_alpha   90.00
_cell.angle_beta   90.00
_cell.angle_gamma   90.00
#
_symmetry.space_group_name_H-M   'P 1'
#
loop_
_entity.id
_entity.type
_entity.pdbx_description
1 polymer ?
#
loop_
_entity_poly.entity_id
_entity_poly.type
_entity_poly.pdbx_seq_one_letter_code
_entity_poly.pdbx_strand_id
1 'polypeptide(L)'
;MKLVSFTLALLVLPLVTLVTGCGQPRTEYGSSLQTYDSMRGDLAWVTSQSARLAGDMRQLDVRVRSGNVAGSRRHAVQLKLDALAFAQGAGHFGNELRRLSAMRAPGPVHAYLEDLCNSLSADWYEGKALAQLTNVVWADPLALVPSTSSRIARFQSRAKQFALKASAAARRGEAIRQRDESLFRYSPVKRASAGG
;
A
#
# COMPACT_ATOMS: atom_id res chain seq x y z
N MET A 1 4.50 17.75 29.16
CA MET A 1 5.08 17.39 27.84
C MET A 1 3.93 17.25 26.84
N LYS A 2 3.96 18.03 25.76
CA LYS A 2 2.83 18.19 24.83
C LYS A 2 2.68 16.94 23.96
N LEU A 3 1.58 16.21 24.15
CA LEU A 3 1.08 15.19 23.22
C LEU A 3 0.63 15.92 21.94
N VAL A 4 1.36 15.71 20.85
CA VAL A 4 0.91 16.15 19.53
C VAL A 4 -0.10 15.12 19.04
N SER A 5 -1.38 15.46 19.21
CA SER A 5 -2.51 14.84 18.54
C SER A 5 -2.33 14.93 17.03
N PHE A 6 -2.31 13.79 16.34
CA PHE A 6 -2.48 13.73 14.90
C PHE A 6 -3.75 12.90 14.61
N THR A 7 -4.86 13.62 14.49
CA THR A 7 -6.13 13.15 13.96
C THR A 7 -6.64 14.23 12.98
N LEU A 8 -7.33 13.79 11.92
CA LEU A 8 -7.96 14.53 10.79
C LEU A 8 -7.02 14.88 9.61
N ALA A 9 -7.39 14.75 8.33
CA ALA A 9 -8.70 14.58 7.65
C ALA A 9 -8.46 13.76 6.34
N LEU A 10 -9.32 12.86 5.83
CA LEU A 10 -10.68 12.96 5.28
C LEU A 10 -10.83 14.04 4.19
N LEU A 11 -11.39 13.64 3.02
CA LEU A 11 -11.73 14.37 1.77
C LEU A 11 -10.75 14.10 0.61
N VAL A 12 -11.11 13.68 -0.62
CA VAL A 12 -12.36 13.69 -1.39
C VAL A 12 -12.36 12.52 -2.39
N LEU A 13 -13.46 11.77 -2.46
CA LEU A 13 -13.83 10.86 -3.55
C LEU A 13 -14.95 11.54 -4.36
N PRO A 14 -14.79 11.86 -5.64
CA PRO A 14 -15.93 12.15 -6.50
C PRO A 14 -16.32 10.91 -7.30
N LEU A 15 -17.56 10.48 -7.08
CA LEU A 15 -18.32 9.48 -7.81
C LEU A 15 -18.94 10.15 -9.07
N VAL A 16 -18.61 9.63 -10.26
CA VAL A 16 -19.37 9.46 -11.53
C VAL A 16 -20.59 10.38 -11.84
N THR A 17 -20.61 11.06 -13.02
CA THR A 17 -21.49 10.78 -14.20
C THR A 17 -21.37 11.79 -15.38
N LEU A 18 -21.11 11.25 -16.60
CA LEU A 18 -21.67 11.46 -17.98
C LEU A 18 -21.83 12.85 -18.66
N VAL A 19 -21.34 12.98 -19.92
CA VAL A 19 -22.13 13.15 -21.19
C VAL A 19 -21.21 13.37 -22.44
N THR A 20 -21.43 12.53 -23.47
CA THR A 20 -21.15 12.57 -24.94
C THR A 20 -19.76 12.84 -25.55
N GLY A 21 -19.36 11.94 -26.48
CA GLY A 21 -18.75 12.33 -27.76
C GLY A 21 -17.58 11.48 -28.28
N CYS A 22 -17.81 10.77 -29.39
CA CYS A 22 -16.84 10.16 -30.34
C CYS A 22 -16.11 8.85 -29.95
N GLY A 23 -16.43 7.79 -30.69
CA GLY A 23 -15.85 6.46 -30.57
C GLY A 23 -14.40 6.41 -31.05
N GLN A 24 -13.53 5.90 -30.19
CA GLN A 24 -12.16 5.53 -30.54
C GLN A 24 -11.98 4.00 -30.49
N PRO A 25 -11.09 3.46 -31.33
CA PRO A 25 -10.80 2.03 -31.39
C PRO A 25 -10.35 1.51 -30.02
N ARG A 26 -10.79 0.30 -29.64
CA ARG A 26 -10.29 -0.46 -28.48
C ARG A 26 -8.78 -0.66 -28.63
N THR A 27 -8.00 0.23 -28.04
CA THR A 27 -6.55 0.05 -27.91
C THR A 27 -6.32 -0.99 -26.80
N GLU A 28 -5.32 -1.86 -26.95
CA GLU A 28 -4.86 -2.81 -25.91
C GLU A 28 -4.56 -2.10 -24.57
N TYR A 29 -4.33 -0.80 -24.61
CA TYR A 29 -4.18 0.08 -23.46
C TYR A 29 -5.46 0.22 -22.60
N GLY A 30 -6.64 0.27 -23.22
CA GLY A 30 -7.92 0.39 -22.51
C GLY A 30 -8.22 -0.80 -21.60
N SER A 31 -7.73 -2.00 -21.95
CA SER A 31 -7.86 -3.19 -21.09
C SER A 31 -6.89 -3.19 -19.91
N SER A 32 -5.68 -2.63 -20.06
CA SER A 32 -4.69 -2.53 -18.97
C SER A 32 -5.18 -1.64 -17.84
N LEU A 33 -5.69 -0.46 -18.19
CA LEU A 33 -6.32 0.42 -17.23
C LEU A 33 -7.55 -0.27 -16.62
N GLN A 34 -8.43 -0.88 -17.42
CA GLN A 34 -9.64 -1.51 -16.89
C GLN A 34 -9.32 -2.63 -15.88
N THR A 35 -8.24 -3.35 -16.12
CA THR A 35 -7.69 -4.35 -15.19
C THR A 35 -7.17 -3.68 -13.91
N TYR A 36 -6.43 -2.58 -14.03
CA TYR A 36 -6.04 -1.76 -12.87
C TYR A 36 -7.25 -1.31 -12.03
N ASP A 37 -8.30 -0.79 -12.67
CA ASP A 37 -9.51 -0.33 -11.99
C ASP A 37 -10.21 -1.47 -11.25
N SER A 38 -10.22 -2.68 -11.82
CA SER A 38 -10.77 -3.87 -11.16
C SER A 38 -10.01 -4.25 -9.88
N MET A 39 -8.71 -3.92 -9.79
CA MET A 39 -7.87 -4.15 -8.60
C MET A 39 -7.87 -2.97 -7.63
N ARG A 40 -8.51 -1.84 -7.96
CA ARG A 40 -8.40 -0.60 -7.19
C ARG A 40 -8.88 -0.76 -5.74
N GLY A 41 -9.93 -1.56 -5.52
CA GLY A 41 -10.44 -1.87 -4.17
C GLY A 41 -9.39 -2.60 -3.33
N ASP A 42 -8.71 -3.58 -3.92
CA ASP A 42 -7.68 -4.35 -3.22
C ASP A 42 -6.41 -3.54 -2.98
N LEU A 43 -6.02 -2.68 -3.93
CA LEU A 43 -4.92 -1.73 -3.76
C LEU A 43 -5.20 -0.74 -2.63
N ALA A 44 -6.44 -0.24 -2.52
CA ALA A 44 -6.84 0.62 -1.42
C ALA A 44 -6.78 -0.12 -0.07
N TRP A 45 -7.14 -1.41 -0.05
CA TRP A 45 -6.95 -2.25 1.14
C TRP A 45 -5.48 -2.31 1.55
N VAL A 46 -4.55 -2.59 0.63
CA VAL A 46 -3.10 -2.63 0.93
C VAL A 46 -2.62 -1.32 1.56
N THR A 47 -2.94 -0.17 0.95
CA THR A 47 -2.54 1.14 1.48
C THR A 47 -3.12 1.41 2.88
N SER A 48 -4.38 1.01 3.12
CA SER A 48 -5.00 1.14 4.45
C SER A 48 -4.33 0.26 5.52
N GLN A 49 -3.80 -0.91 5.14
CA GLN A 49 -3.12 -1.81 6.08
C GLN A 49 -1.81 -1.22 6.59
N SER A 50 -1.04 -0.48 5.80
CA SER A 50 0.21 0.17 6.28
C SER A 50 -0.08 1.10 7.49
N ALA A 51 -1.13 1.94 7.40
CA ALA A 51 -1.53 2.82 8.49
C ALA A 51 -1.98 2.05 9.74
N ARG A 52 -2.75 0.96 9.56
CA ARG A 52 -3.18 0.07 10.64
C ARG A 52 -1.98 -0.58 11.33
N LEU A 53 -1.05 -1.15 10.56
CA LEU A 53 0.18 -1.78 11.05
C LEU A 53 1.05 -0.80 11.86
N ALA A 54 1.12 0.48 11.43
CA ALA A 54 1.79 1.52 12.22
C ALA A 54 1.09 1.80 13.56
N GLY A 55 -0.25 1.73 13.60
CA GLY A 55 -1.03 1.74 14.84
C GLY A 55 -0.70 0.54 15.75
N ASP A 56 -0.73 -0.66 15.19
CA ASP A 56 -0.45 -1.90 15.92
C ASP A 56 1.00 -1.95 16.43
N MET A 57 1.97 -1.42 15.67
CA MET A 57 3.36 -1.28 16.11
C MET A 57 3.49 -0.36 17.33
N ARG A 58 2.73 0.76 17.35
CA ARG A 58 2.70 1.65 18.53
C ARG A 58 2.13 0.95 19.75
N GLN A 59 1.07 0.15 19.58
CA GLN A 59 0.51 -0.62 20.68
C GLN A 59 1.49 -1.72 21.18
N LEU A 60 2.29 -2.32 20.29
CA LEU A 60 3.32 -3.26 20.68
C LEU A 60 4.40 -2.58 21.54
N ASP A 61 4.87 -1.40 21.12
CA ASP A 61 5.87 -0.61 21.85
C ASP A 61 5.40 -0.24 23.26
N VAL A 62 4.13 0.17 23.42
CA VAL A 62 3.53 0.45 24.74
C VAL A 62 3.57 -0.79 25.63
N ARG A 63 3.22 -1.97 25.10
CA ARG A 63 3.22 -3.22 25.89
C ARG A 63 4.62 -3.66 26.30
N VAL A 64 5.59 -3.57 25.38
CA VAL A 64 7.01 -3.85 25.66
C VAL A 64 7.51 -2.95 26.78
N ARG A 65 7.25 -1.64 26.72
CA ARG A 65 7.66 -0.68 27.76
C ARG A 65 6.98 -0.90 29.10
N SER A 66 5.75 -1.38 29.11
CA SER A 66 5.02 -1.70 30.34
C SER A 66 5.48 -3.01 31.02
N GLY A 67 6.38 -3.78 30.39
CA GLY A 67 6.81 -5.08 30.90
C GLY A 67 5.77 -6.19 30.78
N ASN A 68 4.67 -5.97 30.05
CA ASN A 68 3.62 -6.97 29.87
C ASN A 68 4.04 -8.06 28.86
N VAL A 69 4.78 -9.06 29.34
CA VAL A 69 5.35 -10.15 28.51
C VAL A 69 4.29 -10.89 27.68
N ALA A 70 3.20 -11.34 28.32
CA ALA A 70 2.16 -12.10 27.65
C ALA A 70 1.43 -11.25 26.59
N GLY A 71 1.12 -10.00 26.92
CA GLY A 71 0.52 -9.04 26.00
C GLY A 71 1.43 -8.70 24.82
N SER A 72 2.72 -8.48 25.06
CA SER A 72 3.72 -8.23 24.02
C SER A 72 3.84 -9.40 23.06
N ARG A 73 3.90 -10.65 23.57
CA ARG A 73 3.95 -11.84 22.72
C ARG A 73 2.70 -12.03 21.87
N ARG A 74 1.52 -11.92 22.48
CA ARG A 74 0.24 -12.04 21.76
C ARG A 74 0.14 -11.00 20.65
N HIS A 75 0.47 -9.75 20.96
CA HIS A 75 0.39 -8.66 19.99
C HIS A 75 1.48 -8.75 18.92
N ALA A 76 2.68 -9.23 19.26
CA ALA A 76 3.74 -9.50 18.28
C ALA A 76 3.31 -10.59 17.28
N VAL A 77 2.66 -11.67 17.72
CA VAL A 77 2.14 -12.71 16.84
C VAL A 77 1.07 -12.15 15.89
N GLN A 78 0.11 -11.39 16.42
CA GLN A 78 -0.93 -10.77 15.58
C GLN A 78 -0.31 -9.83 14.54
N LEU A 79 0.55 -8.90 14.98
CA LEU A 79 1.23 -7.96 14.09
C LEU A 79 2.08 -8.70 13.05
N LYS A 80 2.69 -9.83 13.39
CA LYS A 80 3.45 -10.66 12.44
C LYS A 80 2.55 -11.18 11.33
N LEU A 81 1.39 -11.74 11.68
CA LEU A 81 0.44 -12.29 10.72
C LEU A 81 -0.09 -11.20 9.81
N ASP A 82 -0.50 -10.07 10.38
CA ASP A 82 -1.00 -8.92 9.61
C ASP A 82 0.08 -8.34 8.69
N ALA A 83 1.34 -8.24 9.16
CA ALA A 83 2.46 -7.76 8.35
C ALA A 83 2.84 -8.72 7.22
N LEU A 84 2.72 -10.04 7.43
CA LEU A 84 2.94 -11.04 6.38
C LEU A 84 1.83 -11.01 5.33
N ALA A 85 0.56 -10.89 5.74
CA ALA A 85 -0.57 -10.76 4.83
C ALA A 85 -0.46 -9.47 4.00
N PHE A 86 -0.11 -8.35 4.63
CA PHE A 86 0.18 -7.08 3.96
C PHE A 86 1.31 -7.23 2.94
N ALA A 87 2.45 -7.81 3.33
CA ALA A 87 3.56 -8.04 2.40
C ALA A 87 3.15 -8.95 1.23
N GLN A 88 2.40 -10.01 1.49
CA GLN A 88 1.94 -10.92 0.44
C GLN A 88 1.01 -10.22 -0.55
N GLY A 89 0.05 -9.43 -0.07
CA GLY A 89 -0.82 -8.60 -0.91
C GLY A 89 -0.03 -7.61 -1.75
N ALA A 90 0.87 -6.84 -1.12
CA ALA A 90 1.72 -5.87 -1.81
C ALA A 90 2.59 -6.54 -2.91
N GLY A 91 3.17 -7.71 -2.61
CA GLY A 91 3.96 -8.47 -3.57
C GLY A 91 3.13 -9.02 -4.74
N HIS A 92 1.93 -9.53 -4.46
CA HIS A 92 1.01 -10.03 -5.47
C HIS A 92 0.59 -8.90 -6.43
N PHE A 93 0.03 -7.81 -5.91
CA PHE A 93 -0.41 -6.69 -6.74
C PHE A 93 0.74 -5.96 -7.41
N GLY A 94 1.92 -5.88 -6.78
CA GLY A 94 3.12 -5.33 -7.42
C GLY A 94 3.53 -6.11 -8.67
N ASN A 95 3.40 -7.44 -8.65
CA ASN A 95 3.65 -8.27 -9.83
C ASN A 95 2.58 -8.09 -10.90
N GLU A 96 1.30 -7.98 -10.53
CA GLU A 96 0.23 -7.69 -11.50
C GLU A 96 0.43 -6.32 -12.17
N LEU A 97 0.74 -5.28 -11.40
CA LEU A 97 1.05 -3.96 -11.95
C LEU A 97 2.28 -3.97 -12.87
N ARG A 98 3.30 -4.77 -12.55
CA ARG A 98 4.47 -4.95 -13.42
C ARG A 98 4.12 -5.61 -14.75
N ARG A 99 3.19 -6.58 -14.74
CA ARG A 99 2.67 -7.15 -15.99
C ARG A 99 1.88 -6.12 -16.78
N LEU A 100 1.06 -5.31 -16.12
CA LEU A 100 0.32 -4.22 -16.76
C LEU A 100 1.25 -3.16 -17.37
N SER A 101 2.33 -2.78 -16.67
CA SER A 101 3.29 -1.78 -17.14
C SER A 101 4.11 -2.28 -18.33
N ALA A 102 4.29 -3.60 -18.47
CA ALA A 102 4.98 -4.21 -19.61
C ALA A 102 4.14 -4.21 -20.90
N MET A 103 2.83 -3.99 -20.83
CA MET A 103 1.99 -3.77 -22.01
C MET A 103 2.27 -2.38 -22.61
N ARG A 104 2.03 -2.22 -23.92
CA ARG A 104 2.21 -0.94 -24.62
C ARG A 104 1.24 0.12 -24.09
N ALA A 105 1.65 0.80 -23.03
CA ALA A 105 0.96 1.96 -22.47
C ALA A 105 1.60 3.26 -22.98
N PRO A 106 0.82 4.36 -23.13
CA PRO A 106 1.36 5.71 -23.26
C PRO A 106 2.35 6.02 -22.15
N GLY A 107 3.40 6.78 -22.46
CA GLY A 107 4.48 7.11 -21.52
C GLY A 107 4.03 7.54 -20.13
N PRO A 108 3.05 8.47 -19.99
CA PRO A 108 2.55 8.87 -18.67
C PRO A 108 1.92 7.72 -17.87
N VAL A 109 1.21 6.81 -18.52
CA VAL A 109 0.55 5.70 -17.82
C VAL A 109 1.53 4.59 -17.48
N HIS A 110 2.52 4.35 -18.33
CA HIS A 110 3.64 3.50 -17.97
C HIS A 110 4.35 4.03 -16.72
N ALA A 111 4.72 5.31 -16.69
CA ALA A 111 5.37 5.95 -15.54
C ALA A 111 4.50 5.90 -14.27
N TYR A 112 3.18 6.10 -14.40
CA TYR A 112 2.23 5.94 -13.31
C TYR A 112 2.25 4.52 -12.72
N LEU A 113 2.13 3.49 -13.59
CA LEU A 113 2.14 2.09 -13.16
C LEU A 113 3.48 1.69 -12.54
N GLU A 114 4.59 2.23 -13.05
CA GLU A 114 5.92 2.05 -12.48
C GLU A 114 6.02 2.64 -11.06
N ASP A 115 5.56 3.87 -10.84
CA ASP A 115 5.54 4.50 -9.51
C ASP A 115 4.64 3.73 -8.53
N LEU A 116 3.50 3.18 -8.99
CA LEU A 116 2.69 2.29 -8.16
C LEU A 116 3.40 0.98 -7.83
N CYS A 117 4.08 0.35 -8.80
CA CYS A 117 4.91 -0.84 -8.56
C CYS A 117 6.03 -0.54 -7.56
N ASN A 118 6.66 0.63 -7.66
CA ASN A 118 7.67 1.09 -6.70
C ASN A 118 7.08 1.28 -5.29
N SER A 119 5.86 1.82 -5.20
CA SER A 119 5.13 1.94 -3.93
C SER A 119 4.90 0.57 -3.29
N LEU A 120 4.31 -0.37 -4.04
CA LEU A 120 4.00 -1.72 -3.56
C LEU A 120 5.24 -2.54 -3.21
N SER A 121 6.34 -2.33 -3.95
CA SER A 121 7.65 -2.92 -3.61
C SER A 121 8.13 -2.41 -2.25
N ALA A 122 8.02 -1.11 -1.99
CA ALA A 122 8.37 -0.55 -0.69
C ALA A 122 7.45 -1.08 0.43
N ASP A 123 6.13 -1.17 0.21
CA ASP A 123 5.18 -1.77 1.14
C ASP A 123 5.51 -3.24 1.46
N TRP A 124 5.94 -4.02 0.45
CA TRP A 124 6.41 -5.39 0.65
C TRP A 124 7.60 -5.45 1.62
N TYR A 125 8.60 -4.58 1.42
CA TYR A 125 9.76 -4.50 2.31
C TYR A 125 9.40 -3.99 3.72
N GLU A 126 8.43 -3.08 3.84
CA GLU A 126 7.89 -2.65 5.13
C GLU A 126 7.32 -3.84 5.89
N GLY A 127 6.39 -4.60 5.29
CA GLY A 127 5.78 -5.76 5.93
C GLY A 127 6.80 -6.83 6.32
N LYS A 128 7.82 -7.08 5.49
CA LYS A 128 8.92 -7.98 5.84
C LYS A 128 9.74 -7.49 7.04
N ALA A 129 10.04 -6.19 7.10
CA ALA A 129 10.77 -5.60 8.23
C ALA A 129 9.96 -5.68 9.53
N LEU A 130 8.65 -5.41 9.47
CA LEU A 130 7.75 -5.55 10.62
C LEU A 130 7.64 -7.00 11.10
N ALA A 131 7.52 -7.97 10.19
CA ALA A 131 7.54 -9.39 10.55
C ALA A 131 8.87 -9.79 11.24
N GLN A 132 10.01 -9.30 10.76
CA GLN A 132 11.30 -9.53 11.43
C GLN A 132 11.37 -8.88 12.82
N LEU A 133 10.87 -7.66 12.98
CA LEU A 133 10.75 -7.00 14.28
C LEU A 133 9.93 -7.84 15.26
N THR A 134 8.76 -8.32 14.84
CA THR A 134 7.88 -9.10 15.72
C THR A 134 8.52 -10.42 16.16
N ASN A 135 9.36 -11.05 15.33
CA ASN A 135 10.12 -12.23 15.75
C ASN A 135 11.10 -11.90 16.88
N VAL A 136 11.76 -10.74 16.80
CA VAL A 136 12.68 -10.26 17.83
C VAL A 136 11.93 -9.98 19.14
N VAL A 137 10.83 -9.25 19.07
CA VAL A 137 9.99 -8.92 20.24
C VAL A 137 9.35 -10.17 20.86
N TRP A 138 8.93 -11.15 20.04
CA TRP A 138 8.37 -12.38 20.57
C TRP A 138 9.39 -13.19 21.38
N ALA A 139 10.64 -13.28 20.86
CA ALA A 139 11.73 -14.01 21.49
C ALA A 139 12.19 -13.35 22.79
N ASP A 140 12.36 -12.03 22.78
CA ASP A 140 12.82 -11.22 23.91
C ASP A 140 11.92 -9.98 24.11
N PRO A 141 10.72 -10.17 24.69
CA PRO A 141 9.70 -9.12 24.81
C PRO A 141 10.04 -8.01 25.81
N LEU A 142 11.06 -8.23 26.63
CA LEU A 142 11.58 -7.26 27.60
C LEU A 142 12.89 -6.62 27.12
N ALA A 143 13.39 -7.01 25.94
CA ALA A 143 14.66 -6.56 25.37
C ALA A 143 15.85 -6.68 26.34
N LEU A 144 15.90 -7.78 27.10
CA LEU A 144 16.93 -8.04 28.11
C LEU A 144 18.29 -8.31 27.48
N VAL A 145 18.32 -8.83 26.25
CA VAL A 145 19.56 -9.03 25.51
C VAL A 145 19.95 -7.69 24.85
N PRO A 146 21.16 -7.14 25.08
CA PRO A 146 21.55 -5.84 24.53
C PRO A 146 21.42 -5.72 23.00
N SER A 147 21.64 -6.82 22.28
CA SER A 147 21.49 -6.86 20.82
C SER A 147 20.03 -6.79 20.35
N THR A 148 19.05 -7.15 21.20
CA THR A 148 17.61 -7.10 20.91
C THR A 148 17.17 -5.67 20.65
N SER A 149 17.48 -4.72 21.56
CA SER A 149 17.10 -3.31 21.42
C SER A 149 17.61 -2.71 20.11
N SER A 150 18.88 -2.96 19.77
CA SER A 150 19.48 -2.51 18.51
C SER A 150 18.83 -3.15 17.27
N ARG A 151 18.39 -4.42 17.36
CA ARG A 151 17.65 -5.08 16.28
C ARG A 151 16.25 -4.51 16.12
N ILE A 152 15.53 -4.28 17.22
CA ILE A 152 14.20 -3.65 17.21
C ILE A 152 14.28 -2.27 16.55
N ALA A 153 15.17 -1.40 17.05
CA ALA A 153 15.35 -0.05 16.51
C ALA A 153 15.69 -0.06 15.01
N ARG A 154 16.57 -0.98 14.58
CA ARG A 154 16.94 -1.15 13.16
C ARG A 154 15.75 -1.55 12.30
N PHE A 155 14.96 -2.54 12.72
CA PHE A 155 13.80 -2.99 11.94
C PHE A 155 12.68 -1.94 11.93
N GLN A 156 12.44 -1.23 13.04
CA GLN A 156 11.53 -0.08 13.07
C GLN A 156 11.97 1.01 12.09
N SER A 157 13.26 1.37 12.11
CA SER A 157 13.82 2.36 11.19
C SER A 157 13.67 1.95 9.73
N ARG A 158 13.97 0.68 9.41
CA ARG A 158 13.77 0.12 8.06
C ARG A 158 12.30 0.18 7.63
N ALA A 159 11.38 -0.31 8.45
CA ALA A 159 9.95 -0.27 8.17
C ALA A 159 9.48 1.17 7.88
N LYS A 160 9.87 2.13 8.73
CA LYS A 160 9.56 3.55 8.54
C LYS A 160 10.14 4.11 7.23
N GLN A 161 11.38 3.78 6.89
CA GLN A 161 11.99 4.22 5.64
C GLN A 161 11.25 3.68 4.42
N PHE A 162 10.81 2.44 4.45
CA PHE A 162 10.02 1.84 3.38
C PHE A 162 8.62 2.47 3.26
N ALA A 163 7.92 2.68 4.38
CA ALA A 163 6.63 3.38 4.38
C ALA A 163 6.72 4.80 3.78
N LEU A 164 7.81 5.53 4.09
CA LEU A 164 8.07 6.85 3.51
C LEU A 164 8.35 6.78 2.00
N LYS A 165 9.11 5.77 1.56
CA LYS A 165 9.37 5.53 0.13
C LYS A 165 8.09 5.18 -0.62
N ALA A 166 7.23 4.33 -0.05
CA ALA A 166 5.92 3.99 -0.60
C ALA A 166 5.07 5.26 -0.76
N SER A 167 4.93 6.04 0.31
CA SER A 167 4.20 7.31 0.31
C SER A 167 4.73 8.33 -0.69
N ALA A 168 6.05 8.37 -0.93
CA ALA A 168 6.64 9.25 -1.92
C ALA A 168 6.34 8.78 -3.35
N ALA A 169 6.44 7.48 -3.63
CA ALA A 169 6.15 6.90 -4.93
C ALA A 169 4.66 7.04 -5.29
N ALA A 170 3.75 6.71 -4.36
CA ALA A 170 2.31 6.90 -4.54
C ALA A 170 1.95 8.36 -4.87
N ARG A 171 2.59 9.34 -4.21
CA ARG A 171 2.37 10.77 -4.49
C ARG A 171 2.86 11.18 -5.88
N ARG A 172 4.00 10.67 -6.34
CA ARG A 172 4.47 10.93 -7.71
C ARG A 172 3.55 10.32 -8.76
N GLY A 173 3.10 9.08 -8.55
CA GLY A 173 2.09 8.44 -9.39
C GLY A 173 0.81 9.29 -9.46
N GLU A 174 0.28 9.71 -8.30
CA GLU A 174 -0.92 10.55 -8.27
C GLU A 174 -0.71 11.90 -8.97
N ALA A 175 0.46 12.52 -8.85
CA ALA A 175 0.78 13.75 -9.57
C ALA A 175 0.79 13.55 -11.10
N ILE A 176 1.29 12.40 -11.59
CA ILE A 176 1.20 12.03 -13.01
C ILE A 176 -0.26 11.88 -13.43
N ARG A 177 -1.05 11.15 -12.63
CA ARG A 177 -2.49 10.93 -12.90
C ARG A 177 -3.26 12.24 -12.99
N GLN A 178 -2.98 13.20 -12.11
CA GLN A 178 -3.62 14.51 -12.09
C GLN A 178 -3.19 15.38 -13.27
N ARG A 179 -1.89 15.37 -13.63
CA ARG A 179 -1.37 16.16 -14.75
C ARG A 179 -1.90 15.65 -16.10
N ASP A 180 -2.00 14.33 -16.24
CA ASP A 180 -2.34 13.66 -17.49
C ASP A 180 -3.74 13.01 -17.44
N GLU A 181 -4.69 13.66 -16.73
CA GLU A 181 -5.99 13.09 -16.34
C GLU A 181 -6.80 12.48 -17.50
N SER A 182 -6.74 13.10 -18.68
CA SER A 182 -7.46 12.65 -19.87
C SER A 182 -7.05 11.24 -20.32
N LEU A 183 -5.80 10.82 -20.06
CA LEU A 183 -5.32 9.48 -20.39
C LEU A 183 -5.89 8.42 -19.44
N PHE A 184 -6.27 8.80 -18.21
CA PHE A 184 -6.77 7.89 -17.19
C PHE A 184 -8.30 7.79 -17.14
N ARG A 185 -9.02 8.52 -18.01
CA ARG A 185 -10.49 8.46 -18.10
C ARG A 185 -10.93 7.30 -19.00
N TYR A 186 -11.76 6.41 -18.50
CA TYR A 186 -12.42 5.39 -19.32
C TYR A 186 -13.55 6.00 -20.15
N SER A 187 -13.60 5.64 -21.43
CA SER A 187 -14.83 5.74 -22.21
C SER A 187 -15.63 4.45 -21.98
N PRO A 188 -16.79 4.46 -21.28
CA PRO A 188 -17.56 3.25 -21.01
C PRO A 188 -18.05 2.62 -22.32
N VAL A 189 -17.68 1.36 -22.56
CA VAL A 189 -18.20 0.56 -23.67
C VAL A 189 -19.65 0.22 -23.36
N LYS A 190 -20.62 0.81 -24.08
CA LYS A 190 -21.98 0.26 -24.13
C LYS A 190 -21.87 -1.17 -24.66
N ARG A 191 -22.21 -2.17 -23.84
CA ARG A 191 -22.66 -3.46 -24.38
C ARG A 191 -23.88 -3.12 -25.24
N ALA A 192 -23.77 -3.30 -26.55
CA ALA A 192 -24.95 -3.31 -27.39
C ALA A 192 -25.88 -4.37 -26.80
N SER A 193 -27.00 -3.91 -26.23
CA SER A 193 -28.17 -4.74 -26.01
C SER A 193 -28.52 -5.32 -27.37
N ALA A 194 -28.08 -6.55 -27.63
CA ALA A 194 -28.56 -7.34 -28.74
C ALA A 194 -30.08 -7.39 -28.59
N GLY A 195 -30.77 -6.86 -29.60
CA GLY A 195 -32.21 -6.84 -29.64
C GLY A 195 -32.77 -8.25 -29.51
N GLY A 196 -33.83 -8.36 -28.72
CA GLY A 196 -34.80 -9.44 -28.69
C GLY A 196 -36.12 -8.79 -28.32
#